data_AF-A0A941NGT9-F1
#
_entry.id   AF-A0A941NGT9-F1
#
_cell.length_a   1.000
_cell.length_b   1.000
_cell.length_c   1.000
_cell.angle_alpha   90.00
_cell.angle_beta   90.00
_cell.angle_gamma   90.00
#
_symmetry.space_group_name_H-M   'P 1'
#
loop_
_entity.id
_entity.type
_entity.pdbx_description
1 polymer ?
#
loop_
_entity_poly.entity_id
_entity_poly.type
_entity_poly.pdbx_seq_one_letter_code
_entity_poly.pdbx_strand_id
1 'polypeptide(L)'
;MSEKWVAMARTPTGPNPGYGYCNWYLNTGKKMYPDAPEDSVSFIGDGANIVFIDYQHDIVAVVRWIDGGKMKDFVKLLEEAVK
;
A
#
# COMPACT_ATOMS: atom_id res chain seq x y z
N MET A 1 18.79 -2.86 4.08
CA MET A 1 17.78 -2.62 5.14
C MET A 1 17.73 -3.87 6.01
N SER A 2 17.50 -3.78 7.32
CA SER A 2 17.34 -4.98 8.15
C SER A 2 15.90 -5.49 8.05
N GLU A 3 15.74 -6.79 7.80
CA GLU A 3 14.44 -7.47 7.69
C GLU A 3 13.57 -7.25 8.94
N LYS A 4 14.21 -7.21 10.11
CA LYS A 4 13.55 -6.91 11.38
C LYS A 4 12.87 -5.54 11.37
N TRP A 5 13.51 -4.52 10.79
CA TRP A 5 12.92 -3.19 10.69
C TRP A 5 11.73 -3.15 9.73
N VAL A 6 11.78 -3.89 8.63
CA VAL A 6 10.65 -4.01 7.70
C VAL A 6 9.46 -4.73 8.36
N ALA A 7 9.72 -5.82 9.09
CA ALA A 7 8.68 -6.53 9.84
C ALA A 7 8.01 -5.64 10.89
N MET A 8 8.82 -4.88 11.65
CA MET A 8 8.31 -3.89 12.60
C MET A 8 7.48 -2.81 11.91
N ALA A 9 7.96 -2.26 10.79
CA ALA A 9 7.24 -1.23 10.05
C ALA A 9 5.91 -1.70 9.48
N ARG A 10 5.78 -2.98 9.13
CA ARG A 10 4.54 -3.61 8.64
C ARG A 10 3.57 -4.04 9.76
N THR A 11 3.90 -3.79 11.03
CA THR A 11 3.04 -4.22 12.15
C THR A 11 1.89 -3.22 12.35
N PRO A 12 0.61 -3.66 12.28
CA PRO A 12 -0.54 -2.80 12.55
C PRO A 12 -0.52 -2.21 13.97
N THR A 13 -0.87 -0.94 14.10
CA THR A 13 -1.08 -0.33 15.42
C THR A 13 -2.47 -0.63 15.98
N GLY A 14 -2.60 -0.70 17.31
CA GLY A 14 -3.88 -0.94 17.98
C GLY A 14 -4.96 0.12 17.66
N PRO A 15 -4.68 1.44 17.81
CA PRO A 15 -5.66 2.48 17.55
C PRO A 15 -6.08 2.60 16.07
N ASN A 16 -5.16 2.33 15.14
CA ASN A 16 -5.45 2.32 13.72
C ASN A 16 -4.69 1.19 13.00
N PRO A 17 -5.36 0.05 12.74
CA PRO A 17 -4.72 -1.09 12.09
C PRO A 17 -4.23 -0.83 10.66
N GLY A 18 -4.66 0.24 10.01
CA GLY A 18 -4.18 0.65 8.68
C GLY A 18 -2.83 1.39 8.71
N TYR A 19 -2.21 1.55 9.88
CA TYR A 19 -0.93 2.23 10.05
C TYR A 19 0.09 1.31 10.68
N GLY A 20 1.30 1.32 10.12
CA GLY A 20 2.51 0.80 10.71
C GLY A 20 3.46 1.93 11.14
N TYR A 21 4.73 1.60 11.39
CA TYR A 21 5.72 2.61 11.80
C TYR A 21 6.11 3.52 10.64
N CYS A 22 6.54 4.75 10.93
CA CYS A 22 7.18 5.67 9.97
C CYS A 22 6.46 5.83 8.62
N ASN A 23 5.14 6.10 8.64
CA ASN A 23 4.29 6.33 7.46
C ASN A 23 4.10 5.11 6.53
N TRP A 24 4.27 3.90 7.05
CA TRP A 24 3.86 2.69 6.35
C TRP A 24 2.33 2.56 6.43
N TYR A 25 1.63 2.88 5.35
CA TYR A 25 0.19 2.67 5.26
C TYR A 25 -0.08 1.22 4.87
N LEU A 26 -0.78 0.50 5.73
CA LEU A 26 -1.01 -0.93 5.60
C LEU A 26 -2.39 -1.20 5.03
N ASN A 27 -2.50 -2.22 4.17
CA ASN A 27 -3.78 -2.68 3.66
C ASN A 27 -4.48 -3.71 4.58
N THR A 28 -4.29 -3.59 5.90
CA THR A 28 -4.89 -4.49 6.91
C THR A 28 -6.41 -4.61 6.71
N GLY A 29 -6.91 -5.84 6.65
CA GLY A 29 -8.31 -6.15 6.36
C GLY A 29 -8.78 -5.69 4.98
N LYS A 30 -7.85 -5.43 4.05
CA LYS A 30 -8.11 -4.92 2.69
C LYS A 30 -8.96 -3.64 2.63
N LYS A 31 -8.86 -2.81 3.67
CA LYS A 31 -9.73 -1.62 3.81
C LYS A 31 -9.35 -0.49 2.85
N MET A 32 -8.05 -0.29 2.63
CA MET A 32 -7.56 0.80 1.78
C MET A 32 -7.72 0.44 0.30
N TYR A 33 -7.23 -0.74 -0.09
CA TYR A 33 -7.27 -1.29 -1.44
C TYR A 33 -7.90 -2.69 -1.42
N PRO A 34 -9.24 -2.80 -1.59
CA PRO A 34 -9.97 -4.07 -1.50
C PRO A 34 -9.48 -5.15 -2.48
N ASP A 35 -9.04 -4.73 -3.67
CA ASP A 35 -8.62 -5.62 -4.75
C ASP A 35 -7.14 -6.05 -4.67
N ALA A 36 -6.35 -5.46 -3.75
CA ALA A 36 -4.96 -5.82 -3.52
C ALA A 36 -4.80 -6.87 -2.41
N PRO A 37 -3.65 -7.56 -2.32
CA PRO A 37 -3.29 -8.37 -1.17
C PRO A 37 -3.34 -7.58 0.13
N GLU A 38 -3.70 -8.25 1.23
CA GLU A 38 -3.83 -7.62 2.55
C GLU A 38 -2.47 -7.12 3.07
N ASP A 39 -1.40 -7.78 2.65
CA ASP A 39 -0.05 -7.49 3.11
C ASP A 39 0.67 -6.41 2.27
N SER A 40 -0.05 -5.84 1.28
CA SER A 40 0.40 -4.68 0.50
C SER A 40 0.55 -3.42 1.36
N VAL A 41 1.46 -2.55 0.93
CA VAL A 41 1.84 -1.32 1.64
C VAL A 41 1.79 -0.16 0.68
N SER A 42 1.45 1.03 1.19
CA SER A 42 1.58 2.26 0.45
C SER A 42 2.27 3.36 1.23
N PHE A 43 2.82 4.31 0.49
CA PHE A 43 3.33 5.58 0.98
C PHE A 43 2.63 6.68 0.20
N ILE A 44 1.88 7.51 0.93
CA ILE A 44 1.02 8.52 0.34
C ILE A 44 1.55 9.88 0.77
N GLY A 45 2.08 10.62 -0.20
CA GLY A 45 2.46 12.02 -0.03
C GLY A 45 1.34 12.97 -0.47
N ASP A 46 1.51 14.24 -0.14
CA ASP A 46 0.61 15.29 -0.60
C ASP A 46 0.59 15.39 -2.14
N GLY A 47 -0.54 15.82 -2.70
CA GLY A 47 -0.72 15.91 -4.15
C GLY A 47 -0.74 14.57 -4.91
N ALA A 48 -1.13 13.47 -4.23
CA ALA A 48 -1.23 12.12 -4.81
C ALA A 48 0.09 11.60 -5.41
N ASN A 49 1.18 11.81 -4.68
CA ASN A 49 2.44 11.10 -4.91
C ASN A 49 2.41 9.79 -4.14
N ILE A 50 2.20 8.67 -4.84
CA ILE A 50 1.90 7.39 -4.21
C ILE A 50 2.91 6.35 -4.64
N VAL A 51 3.47 5.64 -3.66
CA VAL A 51 4.21 4.39 -3.88
C VAL A 51 3.35 3.27 -3.35
N PHE A 52 2.98 2.31 -4.20
CA PHE A 52 2.26 1.10 -3.84
C PHE A 52 3.20 -0.10 -4.00
N ILE A 53 3.20 -0.99 -3.02
CA ILE A 53 4.03 -2.19 -2.99
C ILE A 53 3.12 -3.38 -2.77
N ASP A 54 3.22 -4.34 -3.68
CA ASP A 54 2.60 -5.65 -3.54
C ASP A 54 3.69 -6.72 -3.59
N TYR A 55 3.82 -7.42 -2.46
CA TYR A 55 4.83 -8.45 -2.27
C TYR A 55 4.45 -9.77 -2.95
N GLN A 56 3.16 -10.05 -3.16
CA GLN A 56 2.71 -11.33 -3.71
C GLN A 56 2.99 -11.43 -5.21
N HIS A 57 2.86 -10.30 -5.93
CA HIS A 57 3.11 -10.23 -7.37
C HIS A 57 4.47 -9.60 -7.73
N ASP A 58 5.33 -9.31 -6.73
CA ASP A 58 6.65 -8.67 -6.91
C ASP A 58 6.57 -7.29 -7.62
N ILE A 59 5.66 -6.44 -7.15
CA ILE A 59 5.36 -5.14 -7.77
C ILE A 59 5.72 -3.98 -6.86
N VAL A 60 6.35 -2.98 -7.47
CA VAL A 60 6.43 -1.62 -6.94
C VAL A 60 5.89 -0.65 -7.99
N ALA A 61 4.77 0.00 -7.69
CA ALA A 61 4.18 1.03 -8.55
C ALA A 61 4.42 2.42 -7.95
N VAL A 62 5.01 3.32 -8.73
CA VAL A 62 5.17 4.73 -8.36
C VAL A 62 4.27 5.58 -9.25
N VAL A 63 3.26 6.18 -8.65
CA VAL A 63 2.21 6.92 -9.35
C VAL A 63 2.22 8.38 -8.89
N ARG A 64 2.09 9.29 -9.85
CA ARG A 64 2.05 10.73 -9.61
C ARG A 64 1.04 11.35 -10.56
N TRP A 65 0.55 12.55 -10.23
CA TRP A 65 -0.41 13.31 -11.06
C TRP A 65 -1.73 12.56 -11.33
N ILE A 66 -2.04 11.57 -10.48
CA ILE A 66 -3.32 10.88 -10.51
C ILE A 66 -4.32 11.66 -9.67
N ASP A 67 -5.59 11.63 -10.06
CA ASP A 67 -6.66 12.00 -9.14
C ASP A 67 -6.61 11.07 -7.91
N GLY A 68 -6.40 11.62 -6.71
CA GLY A 68 -6.31 10.85 -5.48
C GLY A 68 -7.56 9.99 -5.22
N GLY A 69 -8.74 10.41 -5.68
CA GLY A 69 -9.97 9.63 -5.61
C GLY A 69 -9.96 8.38 -6.49
N LYS A 70 -9.05 8.31 -7.47
CA LYS A 70 -8.91 7.21 -8.43
C LYS A 70 -7.81 6.21 -8.09
N MET A 71 -7.12 6.36 -6.97
CA MET A 71 -6.05 5.42 -6.62
C MET A 71 -6.56 3.99 -6.42
N LYS A 72 -7.75 3.80 -5.84
CA LYS A 72 -8.31 2.45 -5.66
C LYS A 72 -8.63 1.78 -7.00
N ASP A 73 -9.21 2.53 -7.93
CA ASP A 73 -9.50 2.07 -9.28
C ASP A 73 -8.19 1.69 -10.01
N PHE A 74 -7.14 2.52 -9.86
CA PHE A 74 -5.82 2.22 -10.42
C PHE A 74 -5.22 0.92 -9.86
N VAL A 75 -5.22 0.74 -8.53
CA VAL A 75 -4.69 -0.48 -7.90
C VAL A 75 -5.46 -1.70 -8.39
N LYS A 76 -6.79 -1.61 -8.47
CA LYS A 76 -7.60 -2.70 -9.03
C LYS A 76 -7.16 -3.08 -10.45
N LEU A 77 -7.02 -2.12 -11.34
CA LEU A 77 -6.59 -2.37 -12.73
C LEU A 77 -5.18 -2.96 -12.79
N LEU A 78 -4.27 -2.49 -11.93
CA LEU A 78 -2.91 -3.02 -11.82
C LEU A 78 -2.92 -4.49 -11.39
N GLU A 79 -3.65 -4.83 -10.34
CA GLU A 79 -3.82 -6.21 -9.83
C GLU A 79 -4.50 -7.13 -10.85
N GLU A 80 -5.42 -6.61 -11.67
CA GLU A 80 -6.03 -7.36 -12.77
C GLU A 80 -5.06 -7.63 -13.93
N ALA A 81 -4.10 -6.73 -14.18
CA ALA A 81 -3.16 -6.85 -15.29
C ALA A 81 -2.01 -7.85 -15.05
N VAL A 82 -1.79 -8.24 -13.78
CA VAL A 82 -0.69 -9.13 -13.35
C VAL A 82 -1.15 -10.53 -12.93
N LYS A 83 -2.46 -10.77 -12.95
CA LYS A 83 -3.06 -12.11 -12.86
C LYS A 83 -2.89 -12.86 -14.18
#